data_AF-A0A7X1ZUN5-F1
#
_entry.id   AF-A0A7X1ZUN5-F1
#
_cell.length_a   1.000
_cell.length_b   1.000
_cell.length_c   1.000
_cell.angle_alpha   90.00
_cell.angle_beta   90.00
_cell.angle_gamma   90.00
#
_symmetry.space_group_name_H-M   'P 1'
#
loop_
_entity.id
_entity.type
_entity.pdbx_description
1 polymer ?
#
loop_
_entity_poly.entity_id
_entity_poly.type
_entity_poly.pdbx_seq_one_letter_code
_entity_poly.pdbx_strand_id
1 'polypeptide(L)'
;MIYWMNGMIAWINFGVLIASTIVFTYFYLTSVRPGDLERKMGERAYRISTANRIVSALFLAIAVANYVIYIFHPLRIPALTRFPWPYWVSALAGGILAIPSIYLLGRGTIDAGKGSLIVSKDQKPYGGIYNSIRHPQAAGELICWFVLAFFFNSPFLAIYSVVWIPIIIWISLAEEKDLI
;
A
#
# COMPACT_ATOMS: atom_id res chain seq x y z
N MET A 1 3.15 -29.07 -20.20
CA MET A 1 2.43 -27.81 -20.53
C MET A 1 1.93 -27.07 -19.28
N ILE A 2 1.15 -27.70 -18.40
CA ILE A 2 0.60 -27.08 -17.15
C ILE A 2 1.69 -26.52 -16.22
N TYR A 3 2.82 -27.21 -16.06
CA TYR A 3 3.94 -26.74 -15.23
C TYR A 3 4.62 -25.47 -15.76
N TRP A 4 4.72 -25.32 -17.08
CA TRP A 4 5.30 -24.15 -17.76
C TRP A 4 4.34 -22.96 -17.70
N MET A 5 3.05 -23.21 -17.91
CA MET A 5 2.00 -22.19 -17.86
C MET A 5 1.90 -21.55 -16.46
N ASN A 6 2.01 -22.36 -15.39
CA ASN A 6 2.06 -21.85 -14.02
C ASN A 6 3.29 -20.96 -13.75
N GLY A 7 4.45 -21.31 -14.32
CA GLY A 7 5.66 -20.49 -14.19
C GLY A 7 5.52 -19.14 -14.90
N MET A 8 4.97 -19.14 -16.13
CA MET A 8 4.72 -17.91 -16.88
C MET A 8 3.74 -16.98 -16.16
N ILE A 9 2.65 -17.51 -15.62
CA ILE A 9 1.67 -16.72 -14.85
C ILE A 9 2.34 -16.07 -13.62
N ALA A 10 3.16 -16.81 -12.88
CA ALA A 10 3.85 -16.27 -11.71
C ALA A 10 4.80 -15.10 -12.05
N TRP A 11 5.52 -15.19 -13.17
CA TRP A 11 6.41 -14.12 -13.65
C TRP A 11 5.65 -12.93 -14.21
N ILE A 12 4.54 -13.15 -14.93
CA ILE A 12 3.66 -12.06 -15.37
C ILE A 12 3.09 -11.34 -14.16
N ASN A 13 2.57 -12.07 -13.17
CA ASN A 13 2.08 -11.51 -11.90
C ASN A 13 3.18 -10.71 -11.19
N PHE A 14 4.42 -11.21 -11.16
CA PHE A 14 5.53 -10.45 -10.60
C PHE A 14 5.78 -9.12 -11.35
N GLY A 15 5.80 -9.15 -12.68
CA GLY A 15 5.96 -7.96 -13.51
C GLY A 15 4.83 -6.96 -13.29
N VAL A 16 3.58 -7.43 -13.21
CA VAL A 16 2.41 -6.60 -12.92
C VAL A 16 2.49 -6.01 -11.52
N LEU A 17 2.93 -6.76 -10.51
CA LEU A 17 3.13 -6.27 -9.15
C LEU A 17 4.18 -5.14 -9.11
N ILE A 18 5.32 -5.31 -9.78
CA ILE A 18 6.35 -4.26 -9.88
C ILE A 18 5.78 -3.02 -10.58
N ALA A 19 5.18 -3.20 -11.76
CA ALA A 19 4.63 -2.10 -12.53
C ALA A 19 3.55 -1.35 -11.73
N SER A 20 2.65 -2.08 -11.06
CA SER A 20 1.59 -1.49 -10.24
C SER A 20 2.15 -0.72 -9.06
N THR A 21 3.21 -1.22 -8.42
CA THR A 21 3.88 -0.53 -7.30
C THR A 21 4.56 0.76 -7.76
N ILE A 22 5.22 0.76 -8.92
CA ILE A 22 5.83 1.97 -9.49
C ILE A 22 4.75 2.99 -9.86
N VAL A 23 3.70 2.56 -10.56
CA VAL A 23 2.63 3.44 -11.02
C VAL A 23 1.83 3.99 -9.83
N PHE A 24 1.53 3.15 -8.83
CA PHE A 24 0.98 3.57 -7.54
C PHE A 24 1.82 4.68 -6.94
N THR A 25 3.13 4.44 -6.78
CA THR A 25 4.04 5.39 -6.13
C THR A 25 4.05 6.73 -6.86
N TYR A 26 4.13 6.72 -8.18
CA TYR A 26 4.10 7.93 -8.99
C TYR A 26 2.81 8.74 -8.81
N PHE A 27 1.65 8.10 -8.96
CA PHE A 27 0.36 8.79 -8.83
C PHE A 27 0.07 9.22 -7.38
N TYR A 28 0.47 8.42 -6.39
CA TYR A 28 0.28 8.80 -5.00
C TYR A 28 1.16 9.99 -4.63
N LEU A 29 2.45 9.98 -4.99
CA LEU A 29 3.37 11.10 -4.72
C LEU A 29 2.91 12.41 -5.36
N THR A 30 2.35 12.35 -6.56
CA THR A 30 1.79 13.54 -7.22
C THR A 30 0.48 13.99 -6.58
N SER A 31 -0.25 13.10 -5.92
CA SER A 31 -1.51 13.44 -5.22
C SER A 31 -1.32 14.06 -3.83
N VAL A 32 -0.15 13.89 -3.21
CA VAL A 32 0.16 14.44 -1.86
C VAL A 32 0.86 15.80 -1.91
N ARG A 33 1.02 16.40 -3.10
CA ARG A 33 1.63 17.73 -3.26
C ARG A 33 0.72 18.74 -3.96
N PRO A 34 -0.55 18.88 -3.54
CA PRO A 34 -1.49 19.81 -4.18
C PRO A 34 -1.03 21.28 -4.10
N GLY A 35 -0.34 21.71 -3.04
CA GLY A 35 0.15 23.08 -2.88
C GLY A 35 1.23 23.46 -3.90
N ASP A 36 2.20 22.56 -4.10
CA ASP A 36 3.21 22.72 -5.16
C ASP A 36 2.59 22.75 -6.57
N LEU A 37 1.54 21.95 -6.80
CA LEU A 37 0.78 21.96 -8.05
C LEU A 37 -0.01 23.27 -8.21
N GLU A 38 -0.64 23.76 -7.13
CA GLU A 38 -1.44 24.99 -7.14
C GLU A 38 -0.62 26.20 -7.61
N ARG A 39 0.65 26.30 -7.21
CA ARG A 39 1.57 27.36 -7.68
C ARG A 39 1.72 27.42 -9.21
N LYS A 40 1.47 26.31 -9.92
CA LYS A 40 1.62 26.21 -11.38
C LYS A 40 0.29 26.28 -12.13
N MET A 41 -0.79 25.75 -11.57
CA MET A 41 -2.07 25.56 -12.28
C MET A 41 -3.32 26.00 -11.52
N GLY A 42 -3.15 26.67 -10.37
CA GLY A 42 -4.23 27.17 -9.53
C GLY A 42 -5.12 26.08 -8.95
N GLU A 43 -6.39 26.39 -8.70
CA GLU A 43 -7.36 25.50 -8.02
C GLU A 43 -7.57 24.14 -8.72
N ARG A 44 -7.24 24.04 -10.02
CA ARG A 44 -7.29 22.76 -10.76
C ARG A 44 -6.38 21.70 -10.16
N ALA A 45 -5.35 22.10 -9.42
CA ALA A 45 -4.42 21.21 -8.72
C ALA A 45 -5.11 20.20 -7.81
N TYR A 46 -6.13 20.60 -7.05
CA TYR A 46 -6.84 19.74 -6.10
C TYR A 46 -7.65 18.64 -6.79
N ARG A 47 -8.30 18.99 -7.91
CA ARG A 47 -9.03 18.03 -8.74
C ARG A 47 -8.08 17.01 -9.38
N ILE A 48 -6.94 17.46 -9.88
CA ILE A 48 -5.91 16.58 -10.46
C ILE A 48 -5.31 15.68 -9.36
N SER A 49 -5.03 16.23 -8.19
CA SER A 49 -4.51 15.47 -7.04
C SER A 49 -5.51 14.39 -6.60
N THR A 50 -6.80 14.71 -6.55
CA THR A 50 -7.88 13.74 -6.28
C THR A 50 -7.93 12.64 -7.35
N ALA A 51 -7.86 13.00 -8.63
CA ALA A 51 -7.83 12.02 -9.71
C ALA A 51 -6.62 11.08 -9.60
N ASN A 52 -5.44 11.64 -9.32
CA ASN A 52 -4.21 10.88 -9.09
C ASN A 52 -4.35 9.96 -7.86
N ARG A 53 -4.98 10.41 -6.78
CA ARG A 53 -5.25 9.58 -5.59
C ARG A 53 -6.15 8.39 -5.95
N ILE A 54 -7.20 8.59 -6.75
CA ILE A 54 -8.09 7.51 -7.22
C ILE A 54 -7.33 6.52 -8.11
N VAL A 55 -6.53 7.02 -9.06
CA VAL A 55 -5.69 6.16 -9.92
C VAL A 55 -4.70 5.36 -9.07
N SER A 56 -4.07 5.98 -8.07
CA SER A 56 -3.19 5.26 -7.14
C SER A 56 -3.95 4.16 -6.38
N ALA A 57 -5.14 4.44 -5.84
CA ALA A 57 -5.95 3.45 -5.14
C ALA A 57 -6.31 2.25 -6.03
N LEU A 58 -6.55 2.46 -7.33
CA LEU A 58 -6.75 1.37 -8.29
C LEU A 58 -5.49 0.50 -8.41
N PHE A 59 -4.31 1.09 -8.58
CA PHE A 59 -3.06 0.31 -8.66
C PHE A 59 -2.70 -0.38 -7.35
N LEU A 60 -3.09 0.20 -6.21
CA LEU A 60 -2.99 -0.45 -4.91
C LEU A 60 -3.86 -1.71 -4.84
N ALA A 61 -5.11 -1.63 -5.31
CA ALA A 61 -6.01 -2.79 -5.40
C ALA A 61 -5.46 -3.87 -6.34
N ILE A 62 -4.83 -3.47 -7.46
CA ILE A 62 -4.13 -4.40 -8.35
C ILE A 62 -2.96 -5.07 -7.61
N ALA A 63 -2.16 -4.35 -6.84
CA ALA A 63 -1.08 -4.94 -6.04
C ALA A 63 -1.60 -5.97 -5.02
N VAL A 64 -2.72 -5.68 -4.33
CA VAL A 64 -3.40 -6.66 -3.46
C VAL A 64 -3.86 -7.89 -4.24
N ALA A 65 -4.46 -7.71 -5.42
CA ALA A 65 -4.86 -8.83 -6.27
C ALA A 65 -3.66 -9.71 -6.67
N ASN A 66 -2.50 -9.10 -6.97
CA ASN A 66 -1.27 -9.85 -7.24
C ASN A 66 -0.84 -10.70 -6.04
N TYR A 67 -0.93 -10.17 -4.80
CA TYR A 67 -0.66 -10.95 -3.58
C TYR A 67 -1.59 -12.18 -3.46
N VAL A 68 -2.87 -12.03 -3.79
CA VAL A 68 -3.84 -13.14 -3.80
C VAL A 68 -3.48 -14.17 -4.88
N ILE A 69 -3.11 -13.73 -6.08
CA ILE A 69 -2.71 -14.64 -7.18
C ILE A 69 -1.51 -15.49 -6.78
N TYR A 70 -0.57 -14.97 -5.97
CA TYR A 70 0.57 -15.72 -5.46
C TYR A 70 0.20 -16.94 -4.60
N ILE A 71 -1.01 -16.98 -4.01
CA ILE A 71 -1.51 -18.16 -3.30
C ILE A 71 -1.66 -19.34 -4.27
N PHE A 72 -2.12 -19.07 -5.49
CA PHE A 72 -2.43 -20.08 -6.50
C PHE A 72 -1.25 -20.32 -7.46
N HIS A 73 -0.49 -19.27 -7.77
CA HIS A 73 0.61 -19.30 -8.72
C HIS A 73 1.90 -18.69 -8.12
N PRO A 74 2.51 -19.35 -7.12
CA PRO A 74 3.71 -18.84 -6.48
C PRO A 74 4.93 -18.86 -7.42
N LEU A 75 5.83 -17.89 -7.27
CA LEU A 75 7.15 -17.96 -7.86
C LEU A 75 7.89 -19.16 -7.27
N ARG A 76 8.33 -20.08 -8.14
CA ARG A 76 9.04 -21.30 -7.74
C ARG A 76 10.52 -21.04 -7.53
N ILE A 77 10.83 -20.11 -6.62
CA ILE A 77 12.19 -19.86 -6.18
C ILE A 77 12.44 -20.78 -4.98
N PRO A 78 13.46 -21.66 -5.01
CA PRO A 78 13.81 -22.50 -3.87
C PRO A 78 13.95 -21.67 -2.59
N ALA A 79 13.44 -22.18 -1.47
CA ALA A 79 13.36 -21.51 -0.16
C ALA A 79 12.40 -20.31 -0.03
N LEU A 80 11.77 -19.82 -1.11
CA LEU A 80 10.82 -18.69 -1.03
C LEU A 80 9.36 -19.05 -1.31
N THR A 81 9.08 -20.32 -1.60
CA THR A 81 7.72 -20.80 -1.87
C THR A 81 6.86 -20.89 -0.62
N ARG A 82 7.44 -21.26 0.53
CA ARG A 82 6.79 -21.36 1.83
C ARG A 82 7.79 -21.12 2.95
N PHE A 83 7.31 -20.63 4.08
CA PHE A 83 8.14 -20.53 5.28
C PHE A 83 8.60 -21.93 5.75
N PRO A 84 9.78 -22.04 6.38
CA PRO A 84 10.33 -23.31 6.83
C PRO A 84 9.66 -23.88 8.09
N TRP A 85 8.66 -23.17 8.64
CA TRP A 85 7.93 -23.54 9.84
C TRP A 85 6.46 -23.89 9.56
N PRO A 86 5.75 -24.52 10.52
CA PRO A 86 4.33 -24.83 10.37
C PRO A 86 3.47 -23.57 10.18
N TYR A 87 2.41 -23.68 9.37
CA TYR A 87 1.55 -22.56 9.01
C TYR A 87 1.00 -21.77 10.22
N TRP A 88 0.70 -22.44 11.34
CA TRP A 88 0.17 -21.78 12.54
C TRP A 88 1.10 -20.69 13.08
N VAL A 89 2.42 -20.82 12.90
CA VAL A 89 3.40 -19.80 13.28
C VAL A 89 3.23 -18.55 12.41
N SER A 90 3.07 -18.73 11.08
CA SER A 90 2.77 -17.64 10.16
C SER A 90 1.42 -16.99 10.47
N ALA A 91 0.38 -17.80 10.73
CA ALA A 91 -0.95 -17.29 11.08
C ALA A 91 -0.94 -16.51 12.41
N LEU A 92 -0.19 -16.97 13.41
CA LEU A 92 -0.02 -16.26 14.68
C LEU A 92 0.72 -14.93 14.48
N ALA A 93 1.83 -14.92 13.74
CA ALA A 93 2.56 -13.69 13.41
C ALA A 93 1.67 -12.71 12.63
N GLY A 94 0.96 -13.17 11.61
CA GLY A 94 0.00 -12.39 10.85
C GLY A 94 -1.12 -11.83 11.74
N GLY A 95 -1.67 -12.63 12.65
CA GLY A 95 -2.71 -12.20 13.60
C GLY A 95 -2.23 -11.12 14.57
N ILE A 96 -1.03 -11.27 15.14
CA ILE A 96 -0.43 -10.26 16.04
C ILE A 96 -0.24 -8.94 15.31
N LEU A 97 0.25 -8.96 14.06
CA LEU A 97 0.45 -7.77 13.24
C LEU A 97 -0.87 -7.18 12.72
N ALA A 98 -1.89 -8.00 12.49
CA ALA A 98 -3.17 -7.58 11.95
C ALA A 98 -3.91 -6.63 12.91
N ILE A 99 -3.82 -6.89 14.22
CA ILE A 99 -4.51 -6.08 15.24
C ILE A 99 -4.13 -4.58 15.15
N PRO A 100 -2.85 -4.19 15.32
CA PRO A 100 -2.46 -2.79 15.23
C PRO A 100 -2.65 -2.25 13.81
N SER A 101 -2.40 -3.04 12.78
CA SER A 101 -2.54 -2.63 11.39
C SER A 101 -3.97 -2.23 11.03
N ILE A 102 -4.94 -3.11 11.30
CA ILE A 102 -6.36 -2.87 11.04
C ILE A 102 -6.88 -1.72 11.90
N TYR A 103 -6.45 -1.63 13.16
CA TYR A 103 -6.83 -0.53 14.04
C TYR A 103 -6.38 0.82 13.49
N LEU A 104 -5.09 0.97 13.15
CA LEU A 104 -4.52 2.21 12.63
C LEU A 104 -5.15 2.61 11.29
N LEU A 105 -5.27 1.66 10.36
CA LEU A 105 -5.86 1.91 9.04
C LEU A 105 -7.34 2.24 9.15
N GLY A 106 -8.09 1.50 9.97
CA GLY A 106 -9.52 1.70 10.19
C GLY A 106 -9.81 3.03 10.88
N ARG A 107 -9.17 3.30 12.03
CA ARG A 107 -9.33 4.58 12.75
C ARG A 107 -8.86 5.76 11.93
N GLY A 108 -7.73 5.66 11.24
CA GLY A 108 -7.24 6.71 10.35
C GLY A 108 -8.24 7.02 9.23
N THR A 109 -8.82 5.99 8.61
CA THR A 109 -9.81 6.19 7.54
C THR A 109 -11.12 6.79 8.05
N ILE A 110 -11.60 6.36 9.23
CA ILE A 110 -12.79 6.93 9.86
C ILE A 110 -12.57 8.41 10.22
N ASP A 111 -11.45 8.72 10.87
CA ASP A 111 -11.16 10.07 11.35
C ASP A 111 -10.81 11.04 10.20
N ALA A 112 -10.22 10.55 9.08
CA ALA A 112 -10.00 11.35 7.87
C ALA A 112 -11.26 11.50 7.00
N GLY A 113 -12.19 10.55 7.06
CA GLY A 113 -13.42 10.54 6.27
C GLY A 113 -13.16 10.68 4.77
N LYS A 114 -13.83 11.66 4.13
CA LYS A 114 -13.68 11.95 2.70
C LYS A 114 -12.27 12.40 2.33
N GLY A 115 -11.54 12.98 3.29
CA GLY A 115 -10.18 13.49 3.09
C GLY A 115 -9.13 12.40 2.82
N SER A 116 -9.47 11.13 3.06
CA SER A 116 -8.63 9.98 2.69
C SER A 116 -8.44 9.81 1.18
N LEU A 117 -9.43 10.24 0.38
CA LEU A 117 -9.42 10.12 -1.08
C LEU A 117 -9.58 11.46 -1.81
N ILE A 118 -10.39 12.36 -1.26
CA ILE A 118 -10.66 13.67 -1.85
C ILE A 118 -9.66 14.66 -1.28
N VAL A 119 -8.90 15.30 -2.17
CA VAL A 119 -7.93 16.33 -1.82
C VAL A 119 -8.61 17.68 -1.97
N SER A 120 -8.76 18.42 -0.87
CA SER A 120 -9.42 19.73 -0.82
C SER A 120 -8.50 20.81 -0.24
N LYS A 121 -8.69 22.05 -0.70
CA LYS A 121 -8.01 23.22 -0.15
C LYS A 121 -8.53 23.59 1.24
N ASP A 122 -9.84 23.42 1.45
CA ASP A 122 -10.53 23.76 2.70
C ASP A 122 -10.46 22.63 3.74
N GLN A 123 -9.54 21.69 3.56
CA GLN A 123 -9.41 20.53 4.44
C GLN A 123 -8.88 20.98 5.79
N LYS A 124 -9.73 20.87 6.82
CA LYS A 124 -9.33 21.13 8.20
C LYS A 124 -8.39 20.02 8.69
N PRO A 125 -7.47 20.32 9.62
CA PRO A 125 -6.68 19.30 10.30
C PRO A 125 -7.59 18.23 10.90
N TYR A 126 -7.23 16.97 10.72
CA TYR A 126 -7.99 15.85 11.26
C TYR A 126 -7.86 15.76 12.77
N GLY A 127 -8.95 15.42 13.45
CA GLY A 127 -8.94 15.11 14.88
C GLY A 127 -8.72 13.63 15.17
N GLY A 128 -9.09 13.21 16.38
CA GLY A 128 -9.06 11.80 16.77
C GLY A 128 -7.64 11.23 16.79
N ILE A 129 -7.41 10.13 16.09
CA ILE A 129 -6.10 9.45 16.06
C ILE A 129 -4.99 10.35 15.48
N TYR A 130 -5.32 11.31 14.62
CA TYR A 130 -4.37 12.25 14.02
C TYR A 130 -3.76 13.22 15.03
N ASN A 131 -4.37 13.38 16.21
CA ASN A 131 -3.79 14.15 17.32
C ASN A 131 -2.58 13.45 17.97
N SER A 132 -2.41 12.15 17.73
CA SER A 132 -1.33 11.35 18.32
C SER A 132 -0.37 10.79 17.28
N ILE A 133 -0.87 10.46 16.08
CA ILE A 133 -0.09 9.87 14.99
C ILE A 133 -0.40 10.64 13.70
N ARG A 134 0.61 11.23 13.06
CA ARG A 134 0.45 12.06 11.84
C ARG A 134 -0.05 11.27 10.63
N HIS A 135 0.47 10.06 10.41
CA HIS A 135 0.09 9.19 9.28
C HIS A 135 -0.36 7.79 9.76
N PRO A 136 -1.51 7.69 10.46
CA PRO A 136 -1.99 6.43 11.01
C PRO A 136 -2.36 5.44 9.91
N GLN A 137 -2.95 5.91 8.81
CA GLN A 137 -3.27 5.07 7.65
C GLN A 137 -2.02 4.48 7.02
N ALA A 138 -0.99 5.31 6.80
CA ALA A 138 0.26 4.87 6.21
C ALA A 138 0.99 3.83 7.08
N ALA A 139 1.00 4.04 8.41
CA ALA A 139 1.54 3.07 9.35
C ALA A 139 0.75 1.75 9.35
N GLY A 140 -0.59 1.82 9.34
CA GLY A 140 -1.46 0.65 9.26
C GLY A 140 -1.25 -0.14 7.97
N GLU A 141 -1.24 0.56 6.83
CA GLU A 141 -1.04 -0.01 5.49
C GLU A 141 0.32 -0.68 5.34
N LEU A 142 1.39 -0.08 5.88
CA LEU A 142 2.72 -0.68 5.85
C LEU A 142 2.72 -2.07 6.49
N ILE A 143 2.07 -2.20 7.66
CA ILE A 143 1.99 -3.46 8.39
C ILE A 143 1.08 -4.46 7.66
N CYS A 144 0.01 -3.99 7.00
CA CYS A 144 -0.93 -4.84 6.26
C CYS A 144 -0.23 -5.71 5.21
N TRP A 145 0.81 -5.20 4.53
CA TRP A 145 1.54 -5.98 3.53
C TRP A 145 2.21 -7.22 4.12
N PHE A 146 2.83 -7.08 5.29
CA PHE A 146 3.39 -8.21 6.02
C PHE A 146 2.29 -9.15 6.53
N VAL A 147 1.17 -8.61 7.03
CA VAL A 147 0.01 -9.41 7.46
C VAL A 147 -0.47 -10.33 6.33
N LEU A 148 -0.66 -9.79 5.12
CA LEU A 148 -1.05 -10.56 3.96
C LEU A 148 0.00 -11.63 3.60
N ALA A 149 1.28 -11.27 3.60
CA ALA A 149 2.36 -12.21 3.31
C ALA A 149 2.42 -13.39 4.29
N PHE A 150 2.20 -13.14 5.59
CA PHE A 150 2.16 -14.17 6.62
C PHE A 150 0.92 -15.05 6.50
N PHE A 151 -0.27 -14.47 6.31
CA PHE A 151 -1.48 -15.27 6.12
C PHE A 151 -1.45 -16.11 4.84
N PHE A 152 -0.79 -15.62 3.79
CA PHE A 152 -0.56 -16.36 2.55
C PHE A 152 0.65 -17.29 2.62
N ASN A 153 1.34 -17.35 3.77
CA ASN A 153 2.49 -18.20 4.04
C ASN A 153 3.61 -18.08 2.99
N SER A 154 3.85 -16.85 2.51
CA SER A 154 4.75 -16.58 1.38
C SER A 154 5.95 -15.73 1.80
N PRO A 155 7.14 -16.35 1.98
CA PRO A 155 8.39 -15.62 2.25
C PRO A 155 8.71 -14.61 1.14
N PHE A 156 8.42 -14.96 -0.11
CA PHE A 156 8.59 -14.06 -1.24
C PHE A 156 7.79 -12.75 -1.05
N LEU A 157 6.50 -12.85 -0.68
CA LEU A 157 5.67 -11.66 -0.44
C LEU A 157 6.15 -10.87 0.79
N ALA A 158 6.66 -11.54 1.82
CA ALA A 158 7.20 -10.87 3.00
C ALA A 158 8.46 -10.07 2.66
N ILE A 159 9.35 -10.62 1.82
CA ILE A 159 10.53 -9.92 1.30
C ILE A 159 10.09 -8.76 0.41
N TYR A 160 9.14 -8.99 -0.50
CA TYR A 160 8.62 -7.92 -1.36
C TYR A 160 7.97 -6.80 -0.54
N SER A 161 7.33 -7.12 0.59
CA SER A 161 6.69 -6.14 1.46
C SER A 161 7.66 -5.09 2.01
N VAL A 162 8.96 -5.40 2.08
CA VAL A 162 10.02 -4.45 2.45
C VAL A 162 10.08 -3.26 1.48
N VAL A 163 9.69 -3.42 0.22
CA VAL A 163 9.63 -2.35 -0.78
C VAL A 163 8.67 -1.24 -0.37
N TRP A 164 7.60 -1.57 0.37
CA TRP A 164 6.63 -0.58 0.82
C TRP A 164 7.18 0.35 1.90
N ILE A 165 8.21 -0.05 2.66
CA ILE A 165 8.83 0.78 3.70
C ILE A 165 9.35 2.11 3.11
N PRO A 166 10.30 2.12 2.16
CA PRO A 166 10.80 3.37 1.59
C PRO A 166 9.72 4.14 0.82
N ILE A 167 8.78 3.46 0.16
CA ILE A 167 7.67 4.11 -0.56
C ILE A 167 6.79 4.90 0.40
N ILE A 168 6.34 4.27 1.48
CA ILE A 168 5.46 4.90 2.46
C ILE A 168 6.17 6.05 3.18
N ILE A 169 7.44 5.87 3.56
CA ILE A 169 8.25 6.96 4.14
C ILE A 169 8.33 8.13 3.15
N TRP A 170 8.61 7.86 1.88
CA TRP A 170 8.73 8.92 0.88
C TRP A 170 7.43 9.68 0.66
N ILE A 171 6.30 8.97 0.59
CA ILE A 171 4.97 9.54 0.48
C ILE A 171 4.65 10.43 1.69
N SER A 172 4.87 9.94 2.91
CA SER A 172 4.65 10.73 4.13
C SER A 172 5.53 11.98 4.17
N LEU A 173 6.81 11.87 3.86
CA LEU A 173 7.71 13.03 3.80
C LEU A 173 7.32 14.03 2.70
N ALA A 174 6.76 13.54 1.60
CA ALA A 174 6.27 14.38 0.50
C ALA A 174 5.02 15.16 0.91
N GLU A 175 4.09 14.50 1.60
CA GLU A 175 2.87 15.10 2.15
C GLU A 175 3.22 16.16 3.20
N GLU A 176 4.12 15.84 4.13
CA GLU A 176 4.56 16.75 5.19
C GLU A 176 5.20 18.04 4.67
N LYS A 177 5.94 17.95 3.55
CA LYS A 177 6.56 19.12 2.92
C LYS A 177 5.57 20.06 2.23
N ASP A 178 4.41 19.56 1.85
CA ASP A 178 3.36 20.36 1.21
C ASP A 178 2.41 20.98 2.25
N LEU A 179 2.29 20.35 3.43
CA LEU A 179 1.46 20.81 4.54
C LEU A 179 2.10 21.92 5.41
N ILE A 180 3.43 22.10 5.33
CA ILE A 180 4.21 23.10 6.08
C ILE A 180 4.62 24.25 5.15
#